data_AF-A0A9W8BFT4-F1
#
_entry.id   AF-A0A9W8BFT4-F1
#
_cell.length_a   1.000
_cell.length_b   1.000
_cell.length_c   1.000
_cell.angle_alpha   90.00
_cell.angle_beta   90.00
_cell.angle_gamma   90.00
#
_symmetry.space_group_name_H-M   'P 1'
#
loop_
_entity.id
_entity.type
_entity.pdbx_description
1 polymer ?
#
loop_
_entity_poly.entity_id
_entity_poly.type
_entity_poly.pdbx_seq_one_letter_code
_entity_poly.pdbx_strand_id
1 'polypeptide(L)'
;MANYFGWLENELLFNGGHLKLSEVDVADKLEQFRRAQENCIGLSFDTISSVGPNGAIIHYSPKRGSDALLDVNKMYLCDSGGQYLDGTTDVTRTYHFGTPTAWERECFTRVLKGHIALDRAVFPSGTSGYALDPLARLALWELGLDYRHGTGHGVGSFLNVHEGPQGVGMRAAYLDAGFYHGMTITNEPGYYEDGKFGIRIENTCLVVRTETEYDYTDGAGYLTFEPVTMVPIQKKLIRSGLLNEDEKRWLDDYHGRVWDNVSPLLEEGSLGYQWLQRETSPI
;
A
#
# COMPACT_ATOMS: atom_id res chain seq x y z
N MET A 1 -12.34 -1.16 1.18
CA MET A 1 -11.24 -1.78 1.94
C MET A 1 -11.58 -2.02 3.41
N ALA A 2 -12.00 -1.02 4.19
CA ALA A 2 -12.34 -1.21 5.61
C ALA A 2 -13.39 -2.32 5.85
N ASN A 3 -14.51 -2.31 5.11
CA ASN A 3 -15.51 -3.38 5.17
C ASN A 3 -14.94 -4.77 4.83
N TYR A 4 -14.02 -4.85 3.87
CA TYR A 4 -13.40 -6.11 3.46
C TYR A 4 -12.49 -6.67 4.55
N PHE A 5 -11.58 -5.86 5.10
CA PHE A 5 -10.66 -6.34 6.14
C PHE A 5 -11.36 -6.58 7.48
N GLY A 6 -12.39 -5.79 7.82
CA GLY A 6 -13.25 -6.07 8.97
C GLY A 6 -14.00 -7.40 8.83
N TRP A 7 -14.54 -7.69 7.63
CA TRP A 7 -15.12 -9.00 7.33
C TRP A 7 -14.09 -10.12 7.39
N LEU A 8 -12.94 -9.96 6.73
CA LEU A 8 -11.90 -11.00 6.64
C LEU A 8 -11.37 -11.36 8.02
N GLU A 9 -11.05 -10.36 8.85
CA GLU A 9 -10.63 -10.60 10.22
C GLU A 9 -11.70 -11.32 11.04
N ASN A 10 -12.98 -10.95 10.86
CA ASN A 10 -14.08 -11.62 11.55
C ASN A 10 -14.21 -13.10 11.18
N GLU A 11 -14.15 -13.43 9.89
CA GLU A 11 -14.24 -14.83 9.45
C GLU A 11 -13.03 -15.66 9.93
N LEU A 12 -11.83 -15.07 9.91
CA LEU A 12 -10.62 -15.78 10.30
C LEU A 12 -10.47 -15.96 11.81
N LEU A 13 -10.87 -14.96 12.62
CA LEU A 13 -10.58 -14.94 14.06
C LEU A 13 -11.79 -15.19 14.96
N PHE A 14 -12.98 -14.71 14.58
CA PHE A 14 -14.14 -14.66 15.49
C PHE A 14 -15.23 -15.66 15.12
N ASN A 15 -15.36 -16.05 13.85
CA ASN A 15 -16.31 -17.08 13.41
C ASN A 15 -15.76 -18.52 13.53
N GLY A 16 -14.86 -18.75 14.49
CA GLY A 16 -14.24 -20.05 14.78
C GLY A 16 -13.27 -20.58 13.72
N GLY A 17 -12.92 -19.77 12.70
CA GLY A 17 -12.04 -20.20 11.60
C GLY A 17 -12.59 -21.38 10.80
N HIS A 18 -13.90 -21.63 10.89
CA HIS A 18 -14.53 -22.79 10.25
C HIS A 18 -14.57 -22.67 8.72
N LEU A 19 -14.64 -21.44 8.22
CA LEU A 19 -14.58 -21.16 6.79
C LEU A 19 -13.14 -21.32 6.31
N LYS A 20 -12.91 -22.39 5.54
CA LYS A 20 -11.67 -22.60 4.79
C LYS A 20 -11.66 -21.68 3.58
N LEU A 21 -11.35 -20.42 3.82
CA LEU A 21 -11.20 -19.42 2.77
C LEU A 21 -9.91 -19.68 2.00
N SER A 22 -9.99 -19.67 0.68
CA SER A 22 -8.84 -19.70 -0.22
C SER A 22 -8.46 -18.29 -0.70
N GLU A 23 -7.27 -18.12 -1.29
CA GLU A 23 -6.82 -16.85 -1.86
C GLU A 23 -7.82 -16.33 -2.91
N VAL A 24 -8.38 -17.20 -3.76
CA VAL A 24 -9.40 -16.78 -4.72
C VAL A 24 -10.70 -16.39 -4.01
N ASP A 25 -11.13 -17.10 -2.96
CA ASP A 25 -12.38 -16.76 -2.28
C ASP A 25 -12.35 -15.36 -1.65
N VAL A 26 -11.21 -14.98 -1.07
CA VAL A 26 -11.06 -13.64 -0.47
C VAL A 26 -10.82 -12.56 -1.52
N ALA A 27 -10.25 -12.89 -2.69
CA ALA A 27 -10.17 -11.98 -3.83
C ALA A 27 -11.55 -11.70 -4.43
N ASP A 28 -12.35 -12.74 -4.68
CA ASP A 28 -13.74 -12.64 -5.16
C ASP A 28 -14.59 -11.83 -4.18
N LYS A 29 -14.37 -12.01 -2.87
CA LYS A 29 -15.09 -11.24 -1.86
C LYS A 29 -14.73 -9.75 -1.90
N LEU A 30 -13.46 -9.42 -2.12
CA LEU A 30 -13.02 -8.04 -2.26
C LEU A 30 -13.64 -7.38 -3.50
N GLU A 31 -13.69 -8.10 -4.63
CA GLU A 31 -14.37 -7.62 -5.84
C GLU A 31 -15.85 -7.33 -5.56
N GLN A 32 -16.55 -8.19 -4.83
CA GLN A 32 -17.95 -7.93 -4.44
C GLN A 32 -18.09 -6.63 -3.64
N PHE A 33 -17.20 -6.39 -2.66
CA PHE A 33 -17.21 -5.14 -1.90
C PHE A 33 -16.95 -3.92 -2.79
N ARG A 34 -16.06 -4.03 -3.79
CA ARG A 34 -15.81 -2.94 -4.75
C ARG A 34 -16.98 -2.69 -5.68
N ARG A 35 -17.60 -3.74 -6.24
CA ARG A 35 -18.76 -3.64 -7.14
C ARG A 35 -20.00 -3.08 -6.47
N ALA A 36 -20.08 -3.18 -5.15
CA ALA A 36 -21.16 -2.57 -4.36
C ALA A 36 -20.97 -1.05 -4.15
N GLN A 37 -19.81 -0.48 -4.46
CA GLN A 37 -19.59 0.96 -4.39
C GLN A 37 -20.15 1.67 -5.62
N GLU A 38 -20.56 2.92 -5.45
CA GLU A 38 -21.00 3.78 -6.54
C GLU A 38 -19.93 3.90 -7.64
N ASN A 39 -20.35 4.08 -8.88
CA ASN A 39 -19.49 4.27 -10.06
C ASN A 39 -18.55 3.12 -10.43
N CYS A 40 -18.53 2.00 -9.69
CA CYS A 40 -17.64 0.87 -9.98
C CYS A 40 -17.96 0.19 -11.32
N ILE A 41 -16.96 0.09 -12.19
CA ILE A 41 -17.04 -0.58 -13.49
C ILE A 41 -16.41 -1.98 -13.43
N GLY A 42 -15.43 -2.17 -12.57
CA GLY A 42 -14.76 -3.46 -12.38
C GLY A 42 -13.40 -3.31 -11.71
N LEU A 43 -12.57 -4.33 -11.85
CA LEU A 43 -11.19 -4.29 -11.36
C LEU A 43 -10.30 -3.51 -12.34
N SER A 44 -9.29 -2.82 -11.81
CA SER A 44 -8.25 -2.19 -12.63
C SER A 44 -7.15 -3.17 -13.06
N PHE A 45 -7.02 -4.29 -12.35
CA PHE A 45 -6.18 -5.45 -12.64
C PHE A 45 -6.64 -6.66 -11.80
N ASP A 46 -6.19 -7.87 -12.13
CA ASP A 46 -6.52 -9.07 -11.37
C ASP A 46 -5.93 -8.99 -9.94
N THR A 47 -6.76 -9.19 -8.92
CA THR A 47 -6.32 -9.09 -7.52
C THR A 47 -5.23 -10.09 -7.20
N ILE A 48 -4.10 -9.62 -6.67
CA ILE A 48 -3.06 -10.45 -6.08
C ILE A 48 -3.44 -10.70 -4.63
N SER A 49 -4.09 -11.83 -4.38
CA SER A 49 -4.34 -12.34 -3.04
C SER A 49 -3.38 -13.47 -2.76
N SER A 50 -2.52 -13.33 -1.74
CA SER A 50 -1.42 -14.25 -1.52
C SER A 50 -1.14 -14.50 -0.04
N VAL A 51 -0.95 -15.76 0.34
CA VAL A 51 -0.64 -16.16 1.72
C VAL A 51 0.69 -16.91 1.82
N GLY A 52 1.51 -16.51 2.80
CA GLY A 52 2.81 -17.11 3.07
C GLY A 52 3.70 -17.12 1.82
N PRO A 53 4.24 -18.29 1.40
CA PRO A 53 5.19 -18.38 0.30
C PRO A 53 4.71 -17.76 -1.02
N ASN A 54 3.39 -17.79 -1.28
CA ASN A 54 2.83 -17.19 -2.49
C ASN A 54 3.04 -15.67 -2.54
N GLY A 55 3.09 -15.01 -1.38
CA GLY A 55 3.36 -13.58 -1.29
C GLY A 55 4.76 -13.19 -1.77
N ALA A 56 5.73 -14.11 -1.78
CA ALA A 56 7.07 -13.86 -2.30
C ALA A 56 7.11 -13.78 -3.84
N ILE A 57 6.06 -14.24 -4.53
CA ILE A 57 5.97 -14.18 -5.99
C ILE A 57 5.34 -12.83 -6.36
N ILE A 58 6.17 -11.89 -6.83
CA ILE A 58 5.79 -10.47 -7.05
C ILE A 58 4.50 -10.32 -7.87
N HIS A 59 4.37 -11.05 -8.98
CA HIS A 59 3.16 -11.08 -9.82
C HIS A 59 2.41 -12.41 -9.68
N TYR A 60 2.13 -12.83 -8.45
CA TYR A 60 1.31 -14.00 -8.19
C TYR A 60 -0.13 -13.78 -8.68
N SER A 61 -0.75 -14.81 -9.23
CA SER A 61 -2.16 -14.80 -9.62
C SER A 61 -2.79 -16.10 -9.11
N PRO A 62 -3.63 -16.03 -8.05
CA PRO A 62 -4.22 -17.22 -7.47
C PRO A 62 -5.17 -17.89 -8.47
N LYS A 63 -5.13 -19.23 -8.52
CA LYS A 63 -5.97 -20.02 -9.42
C LYS A 63 -6.80 -21.01 -8.63
N ARG A 64 -8.12 -20.86 -8.74
CA ARG A 64 -9.11 -21.65 -8.02
C ARG A 64 -8.82 -23.15 -8.14
N GLY A 65 -8.69 -23.82 -7.00
CA GLY A 65 -8.42 -25.27 -6.92
C GLY A 65 -6.92 -25.62 -6.86
N SER A 66 -6.04 -24.64 -7.04
CA SER A 66 -4.59 -24.75 -6.82
C SER A 66 -4.04 -23.66 -5.91
N ASP A 67 -4.90 -22.75 -5.46
CA ASP A 67 -4.61 -21.66 -4.55
C ASP A 67 -4.54 -22.13 -3.11
N ALA A 68 -3.79 -21.38 -2.29
CA ALA A 68 -3.61 -21.73 -0.89
C ALA A 68 -4.84 -21.34 -0.06
N LEU A 69 -5.05 -22.07 1.03
CA LEU A 69 -5.98 -21.64 2.08
C LEU A 69 -5.32 -20.58 2.95
N LEU A 70 -6.11 -19.61 3.38
CA LEU A 70 -5.69 -18.60 4.34
C LEU A 70 -5.25 -19.28 5.64
N ASP A 71 -4.16 -18.79 6.21
CA ASP A 71 -3.58 -19.25 7.46
C ASP A 71 -3.25 -18.04 8.31
N VAL A 72 -3.85 -17.94 9.49
CA VAL A 72 -3.67 -16.80 10.38
C VAL A 72 -2.21 -16.66 10.82
N ASN A 73 -1.43 -17.74 10.83
CA ASN A 73 -0.02 -17.73 11.23
C ASN A 73 0.95 -17.43 10.09
N LYS A 74 0.44 -16.97 8.94
CA LYS A 74 1.23 -16.56 7.80
C LYS A 74 0.89 -15.13 7.40
N MET A 75 1.86 -14.46 6.78
CA MET A 75 1.65 -13.17 6.13
C MET A 75 0.62 -13.29 5.01
N TYR A 76 -0.28 -12.32 4.92
CA TYR A 76 -1.26 -12.17 3.87
C TYR A 76 -0.99 -10.86 3.13
N LEU A 77 -0.68 -10.92 1.84
CA LEU A 77 -0.50 -9.77 0.97
C LEU A 77 -1.69 -9.69 0.01
N CYS A 78 -2.34 -8.53 0.00
CA CYS A 78 -3.49 -8.21 -0.82
C CYS A 78 -3.19 -6.95 -1.61
N ASP A 79 -3.00 -7.11 -2.92
CA ASP A 79 -2.87 -6.03 -3.87
C ASP A 79 -4.04 -6.05 -4.84
N SER A 80 -4.73 -4.92 -4.92
CA SER A 80 -6.03 -4.83 -5.59
C SER A 80 -6.38 -3.40 -5.99
N GLY A 81 -7.10 -3.30 -7.09
CA GLY A 81 -7.61 -2.02 -7.57
C GLY A 81 -9.00 -2.13 -8.20
N GLY A 82 -9.60 -0.98 -8.46
CA GLY A 82 -10.89 -0.85 -9.11
C GLY A 82 -10.89 0.29 -10.12
N GLN A 83 -11.72 0.13 -11.15
CA GLN A 83 -12.08 1.18 -12.09
C GLN A 83 -13.42 1.76 -11.70
N TYR A 84 -13.47 3.08 -11.61
CA TYR A 84 -14.66 3.84 -11.29
C TYR A 84 -14.81 4.96 -12.31
N LEU A 85 -16.05 5.43 -12.55
CA LEU A 85 -16.28 6.57 -13.47
C LEU A 85 -15.49 7.83 -13.08
N ASP A 86 -15.07 7.93 -11.83
CA ASP A 86 -14.33 9.05 -11.23
C ASP A 86 -12.83 8.76 -11.02
N GLY A 87 -12.33 7.57 -11.38
CA GLY A 87 -10.89 7.30 -11.31
C GLY A 87 -10.48 5.83 -11.32
N THR A 88 -9.17 5.61 -11.18
CA THR A 88 -8.54 4.30 -11.08
C THR A 88 -7.81 4.18 -9.75
N THR A 89 -7.97 3.06 -9.05
CA THR A 89 -7.29 2.86 -7.76
C THR A 89 -6.23 1.77 -7.86
N ASP A 90 -5.13 1.94 -7.12
CA ASP A 90 -4.16 0.90 -6.82
C ASP A 90 -3.75 0.92 -5.34
N VAL A 91 -3.75 -0.24 -4.69
CA VAL A 91 -3.46 -0.38 -3.26
C VAL A 91 -3.11 -1.80 -2.87
N THR A 92 -1.88 -1.93 -2.37
CA THR A 92 -1.41 -3.08 -1.60
C THR A 92 -1.38 -2.86 -0.09
N ARG A 93 -1.87 -3.85 0.65
CA ARG A 93 -1.60 -4.00 2.09
C ARG A 93 -1.13 -5.41 2.41
N THR A 94 -0.22 -5.49 3.37
CA THR A 94 0.25 -6.75 3.95
C THR A 94 -0.18 -6.82 5.42
N TYR A 95 -0.80 -7.93 5.81
CA TYR A 95 -1.35 -8.19 7.14
C TYR A 95 -0.87 -9.53 7.70
N HIS A 96 -1.01 -9.70 9.01
CA HIS A 96 -0.85 -10.98 9.70
C HIS A 96 -1.96 -11.15 10.75
N PHE A 97 -2.73 -12.24 10.69
CA PHE A 97 -3.90 -12.40 11.57
C PHE A 97 -3.57 -13.09 12.92
N GLY A 98 -2.46 -13.81 13.00
CA GLY A 98 -1.89 -14.43 14.20
C GLY A 98 -0.74 -13.62 14.79
N THR A 99 0.36 -14.25 15.20
CA THR A 99 1.56 -13.55 15.72
C THR A 99 2.71 -13.55 14.70
N PRO A 100 3.10 -12.39 14.14
CA PRO A 100 4.21 -12.34 13.19
C PRO A 100 5.56 -12.56 13.88
N THR A 101 6.48 -13.20 13.17
CA THR A 101 7.85 -13.45 13.60
C THR A 101 8.67 -12.15 13.70
N ALA A 102 9.78 -12.20 14.43
CA ALA A 102 10.69 -11.05 14.51
C ALA A 102 11.25 -10.64 13.13
N TRP A 103 11.47 -11.61 12.24
CA TRP A 103 11.99 -11.36 10.89
C TRP A 103 10.95 -10.72 9.96
N GLU A 104 9.71 -11.20 9.98
CA GLU A 104 8.61 -10.56 9.23
C GLU A 104 8.43 -9.11 9.67
N ARG A 105 8.48 -8.85 11.00
CA ARG A 105 8.36 -7.50 11.53
C ARG A 105 9.56 -6.61 11.16
N GLU A 106 10.78 -7.14 11.17
CA GLU A 106 11.98 -6.41 10.71
C GLU A 106 11.79 -5.95 9.26
N CYS A 107 11.53 -6.89 8.35
CA CYS A 107 11.38 -6.62 6.93
C CYS A 107 10.22 -5.66 6.66
N PHE A 108 9.07 -5.88 7.31
CA PHE A 108 7.91 -4.99 7.16
C PHE A 108 8.23 -3.57 7.60
N THR A 109 8.95 -3.42 8.71
CA THR A 109 9.33 -2.10 9.20
C THR A 109 10.33 -1.42 8.26
N ARG A 110 11.25 -2.17 7.62
CA ARG A 110 12.16 -1.60 6.60
C ARG A 110 11.41 -1.13 5.36
N VAL A 111 10.45 -1.92 4.87
CA VAL A 111 9.56 -1.52 3.77
C VAL A 111 8.76 -0.27 4.14
N LEU A 112 8.19 -0.23 5.35
CA LEU A 112 7.46 0.94 5.85
C LEU A 112 8.34 2.19 5.93
N LYS A 113 9.58 2.07 6.41
CA LYS A 113 10.52 3.22 6.43
C LYS A 113 10.78 3.75 5.03
N GLY A 114 10.96 2.87 4.05
CA GLY A 114 11.07 3.26 2.64
C GLY A 114 9.83 3.98 2.12
N HIS A 115 8.64 3.44 2.42
CA HIS A 115 7.37 4.05 2.04
C HIS A 115 7.23 5.46 2.63
N ILE A 116 7.50 5.63 3.93
CA ILE A 116 7.45 6.91 4.63
C ILE A 116 8.48 7.90 4.08
N ALA A 117 9.70 7.44 3.80
CA ALA A 117 10.77 8.29 3.27
C ALA A 117 10.40 8.89 1.91
N LEU A 118 9.78 8.10 1.03
CA LEU A 118 9.29 8.60 -0.24
C LEU A 118 8.05 9.50 -0.06
N ASP A 119 7.06 9.08 0.74
CA ASP A 119 5.80 9.83 0.94
C ASP A 119 6.03 11.25 1.47
N ARG A 120 7.05 11.42 2.32
CA ARG A 120 7.41 12.71 2.93
C ARG A 120 8.43 13.51 2.13
N ALA A 121 8.86 13.03 0.97
CA ALA A 121 9.90 13.69 0.20
C ALA A 121 9.43 15.06 -0.30
N VAL A 122 10.23 16.09 -0.01
CA VAL A 122 10.07 17.43 -0.60
C VAL A 122 11.18 17.63 -1.63
N PHE A 123 10.80 17.89 -2.88
CA PHE A 123 11.74 17.91 -4.00
C PHE A 123 11.40 19.01 -5.03
N PRO A 124 12.38 19.53 -5.79
CA PRO A 124 12.12 20.51 -6.84
C PRO A 124 11.16 19.99 -7.92
N SER A 125 10.31 20.87 -8.43
CA SER A 125 9.51 20.59 -9.62
C SER A 125 10.38 20.15 -10.80
N GLY A 126 9.96 19.13 -11.54
CA GLY A 126 10.73 18.52 -12.62
C GLY A 126 11.72 17.44 -12.19
N THR A 127 11.84 17.13 -10.89
CA THR A 127 12.68 16.02 -10.42
C THR A 127 12.14 14.69 -10.97
N SER A 128 13.03 13.90 -11.59
CA SER A 128 12.70 12.55 -12.06
C SER A 128 12.54 11.57 -10.90
N GLY A 129 11.56 10.68 -10.98
CA GLY A 129 11.40 9.60 -9.99
C GLY A 129 12.54 8.58 -9.98
N TYR A 130 13.43 8.59 -10.98
CA TYR A 130 14.70 7.86 -10.91
C TYR A 130 15.57 8.34 -9.74
N ALA A 131 15.59 9.65 -9.47
CA ALA A 131 16.36 10.23 -8.37
C ALA A 131 15.72 10.00 -6.98
N LEU A 132 14.41 9.69 -6.95
CA LEU A 132 13.65 9.48 -5.72
C LEU A 132 13.59 8.00 -5.30
N ASP A 133 13.72 7.06 -6.24
CA ASP A 133 13.65 5.61 -5.97
C ASP A 133 14.57 5.11 -4.85
N PRO A 134 15.83 5.57 -4.71
CA PRO A 134 16.68 5.15 -3.60
C PRO A 134 16.09 5.42 -2.22
N LEU A 135 15.28 6.49 -2.04
CA LEU A 135 14.67 6.83 -0.74
C LEU A 135 13.86 5.66 -0.17
N ALA A 136 13.16 4.92 -1.03
CA ALA A 136 12.35 3.79 -0.64
C ALA A 136 13.15 2.49 -0.38
N ARG A 137 14.42 2.46 -0.79
CA ARG A 137 15.31 1.29 -0.68
C ARG A 137 16.31 1.38 0.47
N LEU A 138 16.70 2.58 0.90
CA LEU A 138 17.79 2.80 1.86
C LEU A 138 17.69 1.89 3.09
N ALA A 139 16.51 1.80 3.71
CA ALA A 139 16.30 1.01 4.91
C ALA A 139 16.48 -0.51 4.71
N LEU A 140 16.23 -1.02 3.49
CA LEU A 140 16.49 -2.42 3.11
C LEU A 140 17.97 -2.63 2.76
N TRP A 141 18.57 -1.69 2.02
CA TRP A 141 19.99 -1.75 1.65
C TRP A 141 20.93 -1.74 2.85
N GLU A 142 20.57 -1.05 3.94
CA GLU A 142 21.29 -1.11 5.22
C GLU A 142 21.46 -2.54 5.76
N LEU A 143 20.57 -3.46 5.38
CA LEU A 143 20.62 -4.89 5.74
C LEU A 143 21.11 -5.79 4.59
N GLY A 144 21.48 -5.22 3.45
CA GLY A 144 21.80 -5.99 2.24
C GLY A 144 20.59 -6.62 1.54
N LEU A 145 19.38 -6.12 1.80
CA LEU A 145 18.13 -6.56 1.18
C LEU A 145 17.71 -5.61 0.05
N ASP A 146 16.85 -6.05 -0.87
CA ASP A 146 16.29 -5.22 -1.95
C ASP A 146 14.97 -5.83 -2.49
N TYR A 147 14.30 -5.13 -3.40
CA TYR A 147 13.15 -5.63 -4.18
C TYR A 147 13.34 -5.42 -5.69
N ARG A 148 12.82 -6.37 -6.49
CA ARG A 148 13.11 -6.48 -7.93
C ARG A 148 12.06 -5.84 -8.85
N HIS A 149 11.41 -4.77 -8.38
CA HIS A 149 10.50 -3.95 -9.17
C HIS A 149 10.77 -2.45 -8.92
N GLY A 150 10.12 -1.58 -9.71
CA GLY A 150 10.15 -0.14 -9.47
C GLY A 150 9.40 0.22 -8.19
N THR A 151 9.71 1.34 -7.57
CA THR A 151 9.00 1.83 -6.38
C THR A 151 7.62 2.40 -6.68
N GLY A 152 7.34 2.76 -7.93
CA GLY A 152 6.01 3.18 -8.33
C GLY A 152 5.86 3.49 -9.82
N HIS A 153 4.63 3.71 -10.23
CA HIS A 153 4.21 4.04 -11.60
C HIS A 153 3.09 5.09 -11.59
N GLY A 154 2.90 5.80 -12.69
CA GLY A 154 1.73 6.68 -12.83
C GLY A 154 0.43 5.89 -12.89
N VAL A 155 -0.69 6.55 -12.56
CA VAL A 155 -2.03 5.96 -12.52
C VAL A 155 -3.00 6.84 -13.31
N GLY A 156 -3.58 6.30 -14.39
CA GLY A 156 -4.52 7.06 -15.22
C GLY A 156 -5.84 7.36 -14.52
N SER A 157 -6.54 8.39 -14.97
CA SER A 157 -7.88 8.74 -14.46
C SER A 157 -8.95 7.97 -15.22
N PHE A 158 -9.49 6.90 -14.62
CA PHE A 158 -10.36 5.91 -15.28
C PHE A 158 -9.73 5.40 -16.59
N LEU A 159 -8.45 5.07 -16.50
CA LEU A 159 -7.62 4.62 -17.62
C LEU A 159 -6.69 3.51 -17.11
N ASN A 160 -5.54 3.30 -17.75
CA ASN A 160 -4.60 2.28 -17.34
C ASN A 160 -4.10 2.54 -15.92
N VAL A 161 -4.13 1.51 -15.07
CA VAL A 161 -3.54 1.58 -13.72
C VAL A 161 -2.02 1.81 -13.78
N HIS A 162 -1.38 1.29 -14.82
CA HIS A 162 0.01 1.58 -15.16
C HIS A 162 0.06 2.59 -16.32
N GLU A 163 0.26 3.87 -15.98
CA GLU A 163 0.32 4.97 -16.94
C GLU A 163 1.67 5.69 -16.86
N GLY A 164 2.32 5.89 -18.01
CA GLY A 164 3.55 6.68 -18.12
C GLY A 164 3.28 8.11 -18.59
N PRO A 165 4.33 8.94 -18.74
CA PRO A 165 5.74 8.54 -18.72
C PRO A 165 6.39 8.56 -17.33
N GLN A 166 5.75 9.17 -16.33
CA GLN A 166 6.31 9.26 -14.98
C GLN A 166 6.30 7.91 -14.25
N GLY A 167 7.26 7.74 -13.34
CA GLY A 167 7.40 6.56 -12.50
C GLY A 167 8.54 6.74 -11.50
N VAL A 168 8.58 5.90 -10.47
CA VAL A 168 9.67 5.87 -9.48
C VAL A 168 10.37 4.52 -9.61
N GLY A 169 11.63 4.53 -10.03
CA GLY A 169 12.35 3.29 -10.32
C GLY A 169 13.70 3.52 -10.97
N MET A 170 14.49 2.45 -11.07
CA MET A 170 15.81 2.48 -11.71
C MET A 170 15.79 2.18 -13.21
N ARG A 171 14.61 2.19 -13.85
CA ARG A 171 14.51 2.02 -15.31
C ARG A 171 14.95 3.31 -15.99
N ALA A 172 15.80 3.20 -17.01
CA ALA A 172 16.30 4.36 -17.74
C ALA A 172 15.19 5.25 -18.31
N ALA A 173 14.04 4.67 -18.67
CA ALA A 173 12.87 5.40 -19.16
C ALA A 173 12.34 6.46 -18.18
N TYR A 174 12.59 6.33 -16.88
CA TYR A 174 12.16 7.33 -15.89
C TYR A 174 13.09 8.55 -15.84
N LEU A 175 14.30 8.50 -16.41
CA LEU A 175 15.20 9.65 -16.47
C LEU A 175 14.63 10.80 -17.30
N ASP A 176 13.79 10.49 -18.29
CA ASP A 176 13.29 11.46 -19.26
C ASP A 176 11.99 12.17 -18.80
N ALA A 177 11.41 11.77 -17.67
CA ALA A 177 10.15 12.31 -17.14
C ALA A 177 10.30 12.80 -15.70
N GLY A 178 10.14 14.12 -15.51
CA GLY A 178 10.06 14.77 -14.21
C GLY A 178 8.65 14.80 -13.64
N PHE A 179 8.54 14.95 -12.32
CA PHE A 179 7.26 15.15 -11.64
C PHE A 179 6.82 16.62 -11.68
N TYR A 180 5.52 16.81 -11.89
CA TYR A 180 4.85 18.11 -11.85
C TYR A 180 3.56 18.02 -11.05
N HIS A 181 3.10 19.16 -10.54
CA HIS A 181 1.84 19.26 -9.80
C HIS A 181 0.66 18.68 -10.59
N GLY A 182 -0.18 17.90 -9.90
CA GLY A 182 -1.38 17.27 -10.46
C GLY A 182 -1.14 15.87 -11.04
N MET A 183 0.10 15.40 -11.12
CA MET A 183 0.40 14.02 -11.50
C MET A 183 0.01 13.03 -10.41
N THR A 184 -0.36 11.82 -10.80
CA THR A 184 -0.62 10.67 -9.94
C THR A 184 0.53 9.67 -10.02
N ILE A 185 0.83 9.02 -8.90
CA ILE A 185 1.90 8.02 -8.78
C ILE A 185 1.57 7.02 -7.67
N THR A 186 2.01 5.77 -7.79
CA THR A 186 2.06 4.83 -6.67
C THR A 186 3.35 4.98 -5.84
N ASN A 187 3.28 4.68 -4.55
CA ASN A 187 4.43 4.54 -3.65
C ASN A 187 4.33 3.16 -3.01
N GLU A 188 5.02 2.17 -3.57
CA GLU A 188 4.80 0.74 -3.35
C GLU A 188 6.08 -0.07 -3.07
N PRO A 189 7.00 0.34 -2.18
CA PRO A 189 8.15 -0.50 -1.85
C PRO A 189 7.72 -1.86 -1.30
N GLY A 190 8.60 -2.84 -1.46
CA GLY A 190 8.34 -4.20 -1.02
C GLY A 190 9.59 -4.96 -0.59
N TYR A 191 9.39 -6.19 -0.14
CA TYR A 191 10.44 -7.18 0.12
C TYR A 191 9.84 -8.57 -0.02
N TYR A 192 10.58 -9.48 -0.65
CA TYR A 192 10.09 -10.81 -1.01
C TYR A 192 11.13 -11.85 -0.62
N GLU A 193 10.76 -12.70 0.35
CA GLU A 193 11.61 -13.76 0.88
C GLU A 193 11.15 -15.08 0.26
N ASP A 194 11.89 -15.55 -0.74
CA ASP A 194 11.56 -16.73 -1.55
C ASP A 194 11.18 -17.93 -0.67
N GLY A 195 9.99 -18.48 -0.96
CA GLY A 195 9.46 -19.65 -0.25
C GLY A 195 8.96 -19.38 1.17
N LYS A 196 8.92 -18.12 1.64
CA LYS A 196 8.44 -17.77 2.99
C LYS A 196 7.29 -16.78 3.00
N PHE A 197 7.52 -15.54 2.58
CA PHE A 197 6.54 -14.45 2.62
C PHE A 197 6.93 -13.32 1.67
N GLY A 198 5.97 -12.45 1.36
CA GLY A 198 6.24 -11.16 0.74
C GLY A 198 5.52 -10.03 1.44
N ILE A 199 6.03 -8.83 1.22
CA ILE A 199 5.58 -7.59 1.81
C ILE A 199 5.56 -6.55 0.71
N ARG A 200 4.45 -5.81 0.63
CA ARG A 200 4.35 -4.55 -0.11
C ARG A 200 3.40 -3.62 0.64
N ILE A 201 3.76 -2.33 0.66
CA ILE A 201 2.95 -1.27 1.26
C ILE A 201 2.79 -0.21 0.19
N GLU A 202 1.56 -0.04 -0.29
CA GLU A 202 1.30 0.79 -1.45
C GLU A 202 0.18 1.80 -1.23
N ASN A 203 0.46 3.04 -1.58
CA ASN A 203 -0.55 4.06 -1.75
C ASN A 203 -0.47 4.64 -3.17
N THR A 204 -1.63 4.97 -3.75
CA THR A 204 -1.69 5.97 -4.81
C THR A 204 -1.61 7.35 -4.16
N CYS A 205 -0.79 8.24 -4.73
CA CYS A 205 -0.51 9.58 -4.25
C CYS A 205 -0.69 10.62 -5.38
N LEU A 206 -1.06 11.83 -4.99
CA LEU A 206 -1.09 13.02 -5.84
C LEU A 206 0.20 13.83 -5.62
N VAL A 207 0.79 14.32 -6.70
CA VAL A 207 1.91 15.25 -6.63
C VAL A 207 1.37 16.65 -6.40
N VAL A 208 1.65 17.23 -5.24
CA VAL A 208 1.13 18.55 -4.84
C VAL A 208 2.25 19.54 -4.62
N ARG A 209 1.95 20.84 -4.76
CA ARG A 209 2.91 21.90 -4.42
C ARG A 209 3.08 21.94 -2.89
N THR A 210 4.28 22.26 -2.45
CA THR A 210 4.57 22.51 -1.04
C THR A 210 5.44 23.74 -0.88
N GLU A 211 5.28 24.43 0.25
CA GLU A 211 6.07 25.59 0.59
C GLU A 211 7.35 25.17 1.32
N THR A 212 8.45 25.82 0.98
CA THR A 212 9.76 25.65 1.63
C THR A 212 10.25 27.00 2.13
N GLU A 213 11.12 26.99 3.14
CA GLU A 213 11.70 28.23 3.71
C GLU A 213 12.48 29.04 2.66
N TYR A 214 13.06 28.36 1.68
CA TYR A 214 13.84 28.93 0.59
C TYR A 214 13.37 28.40 -0.75
N ASP A 215 13.50 29.21 -1.80
CA ASP A 215 13.30 28.80 -3.20
C ASP A 215 14.63 28.89 -3.97
N TYR A 216 15.25 27.74 -4.23
CA TYR A 216 16.46 27.63 -5.06
C TYR A 216 16.13 27.38 -6.55
N THR A 217 14.85 27.20 -6.88
CA THR A 217 14.41 26.70 -8.19
C THR A 217 14.04 27.83 -9.16
N ASP A 218 14.38 29.07 -8.83
CA ASP A 218 14.04 30.28 -9.59
C ASP A 218 12.54 30.37 -9.94
N GLY A 219 11.67 29.97 -9.00
CA GLY A 219 10.22 30.02 -9.13
C GLY A 219 9.54 28.75 -9.65
N ALA A 220 10.29 27.68 -9.98
CA ALA A 220 9.67 26.40 -10.37
C ALA A 220 8.93 25.71 -9.20
N GLY A 221 9.35 26.02 -7.97
CA GLY A 221 8.76 25.57 -6.71
C GLY A 221 9.13 24.14 -6.33
N TYR A 222 8.64 23.74 -5.15
CA TYR A 222 8.81 22.41 -4.58
C TYR A 222 7.50 21.63 -4.60
N LEU A 223 7.65 20.31 -4.64
CA LEU A 223 6.57 19.33 -4.66
C LEU A 223 6.73 18.37 -3.48
N THR A 224 5.62 17.76 -3.09
CA THR A 224 5.54 16.63 -2.17
C THR A 224 4.46 15.67 -2.66
N PHE A 225 4.36 14.49 -2.05
CA PHE A 225 3.26 13.57 -2.29
C PHE A 225 2.15 13.75 -1.25
N GLU A 226 0.90 13.67 -1.70
CA GLU A 226 -0.29 13.61 -0.85
C GLU A 226 -0.97 12.26 -1.09
N PRO A 227 -1.11 11.38 -0.08
CA PRO A 227 -1.72 10.08 -0.27
C PRO A 227 -3.22 10.22 -0.58
N VAL A 228 -3.66 9.58 -1.66
CA VAL A 228 -5.08 9.42 -2.02
C VAL A 228 -5.65 8.17 -1.36
N THR A 229 -4.85 7.12 -1.23
CA THR A 229 -5.24 5.87 -0.59
C THR A 229 -5.47 6.05 0.92
N MET A 230 -6.70 5.82 1.37
CA MET A 230 -7.10 5.88 2.79
C MET A 230 -7.35 4.49 3.37
N VAL A 231 -6.28 3.73 3.66
CA VAL A 231 -6.36 2.37 4.24
C VAL A 231 -5.31 2.21 5.34
N PRO A 232 -5.67 1.76 6.55
CA PRO A 232 -4.71 1.58 7.64
C PRO A 232 -3.54 0.65 7.27
N ILE A 233 -2.39 0.90 7.86
CA ILE A 233 -1.19 0.05 7.79
C ILE A 233 -1.11 -0.72 9.11
N GLN A 234 -0.99 -2.06 9.07
CA GLN A 234 -1.15 -2.88 10.27
C GLN A 234 -0.04 -2.66 11.30
N LYS A 235 -0.40 -2.11 12.46
CA LYS A 235 0.55 -1.73 13.51
C LYS A 235 1.32 -2.90 14.11
N LYS A 236 0.71 -4.09 14.20
CA LYS A 236 1.34 -5.27 14.82
C LYS A 236 2.57 -5.78 14.05
N LEU A 237 2.66 -5.49 12.75
CA LEU A 237 3.81 -5.85 11.92
C LEU A 237 5.00 -4.91 12.12
N ILE A 238 4.80 -3.79 12.82
CA ILE A 238 5.83 -2.77 13.02
C ILE A 238 6.66 -3.10 14.25
N ARG A 239 7.99 -3.04 14.12
CA ARG A 239 8.93 -2.97 15.24
C ARG A 239 9.09 -1.49 15.58
N SER A 240 8.28 -0.97 16.50
CA SER A 240 8.25 0.46 16.86
C SER A 240 9.61 1.02 17.27
N GLY A 241 10.52 0.20 17.83
CA GLY A 241 11.89 0.59 18.16
C GLY A 241 12.81 0.87 16.97
N LEU A 242 12.41 0.54 15.73
CA LEU A 242 13.15 0.90 14.50
C LEU A 242 12.63 2.19 13.85
N LEU A 243 11.47 2.67 14.30
CA LEU A 243 10.92 3.93 13.84
C LEU A 243 11.46 5.07 14.69
N ASN A 244 11.90 6.14 14.04
CA ASN A 244 12.16 7.40 14.73
C ASN A 244 10.84 8.13 15.04
N GLU A 245 10.90 9.17 15.88
CA GLU A 245 9.69 9.89 16.31
C GLU A 245 8.93 10.55 15.16
N ASP A 246 9.61 10.97 14.09
CA ASP A 246 8.95 11.55 12.93
C ASP A 246 8.21 10.50 12.08
N GLU A 247 8.77 9.30 11.96
CA GLU A 247 8.13 8.17 11.29
C GLU A 247 6.92 7.67 12.07
N LYS A 248 7.00 7.66 13.41
CA LYS A 248 5.86 7.35 14.28
C LYS A 248 4.74 8.38 14.11
N ARG A 249 5.10 9.67 14.19
CA ARG A 249 4.15 10.77 13.99
C ARG A 249 3.50 10.72 12.60
N TRP A 250 4.27 10.46 11.54
CA TRP A 250 3.70 10.30 10.21
C TRP A 250 2.65 9.19 10.16
N LEU A 251 2.90 8.05 10.83
CA LEU A 251 1.96 6.94 10.84
C LEU A 251 0.67 7.30 11.59
N ASP A 252 0.79 7.93 12.75
CA ASP A 252 -0.36 8.41 13.53
C ASP A 252 -1.17 9.47 12.76
N ASP A 253 -0.49 10.43 12.12
CA ASP A 253 -1.12 11.46 11.29
C ASP A 253 -1.81 10.84 10.06
N TYR A 254 -1.18 9.86 9.41
CA TYR A 254 -1.79 9.11 8.32
C TYR A 254 -3.03 8.35 8.80
N HIS A 255 -2.94 7.64 9.92
CA HIS A 255 -4.08 6.92 10.49
C HIS A 255 -5.21 7.84 10.95
N GLY A 256 -4.90 9.02 11.48
CA GLY A 256 -5.87 10.06 11.79
C GLY A 256 -6.63 10.52 10.54
N ARG A 257 -5.91 10.83 9.44
CA ARG A 257 -6.53 11.16 8.15
C ARG A 257 -7.40 10.03 7.62
N VAL A 258 -6.95 8.77 7.73
CA VAL A 258 -7.72 7.60 7.31
C VAL A 258 -9.02 7.50 8.12
N TRP A 259 -8.96 7.69 9.44
CA TRP A 259 -10.14 7.69 10.29
C TRP A 259 -11.12 8.80 9.91
N ASP A 260 -10.64 10.04 9.80
CA ASP A 260 -11.48 11.21 9.54
C ASP A 260 -12.19 11.13 8.18
N ASN A 261 -11.53 10.56 7.17
CA ASN A 261 -12.09 10.45 5.82
C ASN A 261 -12.97 9.20 5.62
N VAL A 262 -12.66 8.08 6.27
CA VAL A 262 -13.35 6.79 6.01
C VAL A 262 -14.44 6.51 7.03
N SER A 263 -14.27 6.87 8.31
CA SER A 263 -15.25 6.54 9.35
C SER A 263 -16.66 7.12 9.10
N PRO A 264 -16.84 8.35 8.54
CA PRO A 264 -18.17 8.88 8.26
C PRO A 264 -18.90 8.14 7.12
N LEU A 265 -18.18 7.35 6.33
CA LEU A 265 -18.71 6.57 5.21
C LEU A 265 -19.14 5.15 5.63
N LEU A 266 -18.93 4.78 6.88
CA LEU A 266 -19.24 3.47 7.42
C LEU A 266 -20.41 3.56 8.41
N GLU A 267 -21.24 2.52 8.43
CA GLU A 267 -22.28 2.40 9.45
C GLU A 267 -21.61 2.21 10.83
N GLU A 268 -21.96 3.06 11.79
CA GLU A 268 -21.43 2.99 13.15
C GLU A 268 -21.70 1.61 13.78
N GLY A 269 -20.67 1.01 14.36
CA GLY A 269 -20.77 -0.32 14.97
C GLY A 269 -20.69 -1.50 13.98
N SER A 270 -20.66 -1.27 12.66
CA SER A 270 -20.38 -2.32 11.68
C SER A 270 -18.97 -2.93 11.87
N LEU A 271 -18.74 -4.13 11.31
CA LEU A 271 -17.42 -4.78 11.35
C LEU A 271 -16.32 -3.87 10.76
N GLY A 272 -16.61 -3.20 9.64
CA GLY A 272 -15.67 -2.28 9.00
C GLY A 272 -15.35 -1.08 9.88
N TYR A 273 -16.35 -0.51 10.56
CA TYR A 273 -16.16 0.63 11.46
C TYR A 273 -15.29 0.26 12.68
N GLN A 274 -15.62 -0.85 13.35
CA GLN A 274 -14.87 -1.33 14.52
C GLN A 274 -13.42 -1.69 14.15
N TRP A 275 -13.24 -2.35 13.00
CA TRP A 275 -11.93 -2.64 12.45
C TRP A 275 -11.13 -1.37 12.19
N LEU A 276 -11.72 -0.39 11.51
CA LEU A 276 -11.07 0.89 11.19
C LEU A 276 -10.62 1.58 12.48
N GLN A 277 -11.50 1.71 13.47
CA GLN A 277 -11.23 2.37 14.74
C GLN A 277 -10.01 1.79 15.45
N ARG A 278 -9.91 0.46 15.49
CA ARG A 278 -8.79 -0.22 16.12
C ARG A 278 -7.50 -0.05 15.32
N GLU A 279 -7.55 -0.23 14.00
CA GLU A 279 -6.37 -0.17 13.14
C GLU A 279 -5.84 1.26 12.93
N THR A 280 -6.66 2.30 13.13
CA THR A 280 -6.24 3.72 13.06
C THR A 280 -5.91 4.35 14.41
N SER A 281 -5.97 3.59 15.51
CA SER A 281 -5.51 4.13 16.80
C SER A 281 -4.00 4.44 16.76
N PRO A 282 -3.49 5.40 17.54
CA PRO A 282 -2.05 5.66 17.59
C PRO A 282 -1.19 4.44 17.99
N ILE A 283 0.10 4.43 17.61
CA ILE A 283 1.06 3.37 17.98
C ILE A 283 1.70 3.53 19.37
#